data_AF-A0A1R1X2S3-F1
#
_entry.id   AF-A0A1R1X2S3-F1
#
_cell.length_a   1.000
_cell.length_b   1.000
_cell.length_c   1.000
_cell.angle_alpha   90.00
_cell.angle_beta   90.00
_cell.angle_gamma   90.00
#
_symmetry.space_group_name_H-M   'P 1'
#
loop_
_entity.id
_entity.type
_entity.pdbx_description
1 polymer ?
#
loop_
_entity_poly.entity_id
_entity_poly.type
_entity_poly.pdbx_seq_one_letter_code
_entity_poly.pdbx_strand_id
1 'polypeptide(L)'
;MFDKIHSPIPVSLDKDIDRASSILKSFISPTEAKYQNKVIPADILERCKGIAVLTVIKGGFIWSGRAGSGLVVARLPNGKWSSPSAIGTAGVGFGGQIGADLTDFVMILNTDSAVKAFSRGGNLTLGANIAISAGPLGRSAEAGGAVLNTAPVFSYSKSKGLFAGVSLEGSVIIERKGTNERFYGKKVRACELLSGEIEPTPKAQKLYDSIDFRNEKSKNINEKHENALSDSGSKSVPLVNEAENIGNILIII
;
A
#
# COMPACT_ATOMS: atom_id res chain seq x y z
N MET A 1 22.75 5.45 -10.90
CA MET A 1 21.78 5.69 -12.00
C MET A 1 20.52 4.91 -11.67
N PHE A 2 19.47 5.55 -11.12
CA PHE A 2 18.02 5.18 -11.15
C PHE A 2 17.26 6.04 -10.13
N ASP A 3 17.05 7.31 -10.48
CA ASP A 3 16.11 8.19 -9.77
C ASP A 3 14.89 8.37 -10.70
N LYS A 4 14.22 7.25 -11.02
CA LYS A 4 13.17 7.19 -12.05
C LYS A 4 11.89 7.79 -11.47
N ILE A 5 11.70 9.08 -11.73
CA ILE A 5 10.47 9.81 -11.40
C ILE A 5 9.31 9.17 -12.17
N HIS A 6 8.31 8.69 -11.44
CA HIS A 6 7.10 8.14 -12.04
C HIS A 6 6.10 9.27 -12.33
N SER A 7 5.64 9.38 -13.57
CA SER A 7 4.65 10.40 -13.94
C SER A 7 3.34 10.18 -13.17
N PRO A 8 2.75 11.20 -12.52
CA PRO A 8 1.47 11.09 -11.81
C PRO A 8 0.26 11.04 -12.76
N ILE A 9 0.47 11.28 -14.06
CA ILE A 9 -0.57 11.34 -15.07
C ILE A 9 -1.20 9.95 -15.24
N PRO A 10 -2.55 9.85 -15.24
CA PRO A 10 -3.25 8.62 -15.55
C PRO A 10 -2.80 8.04 -16.89
N VAL A 11 -2.23 6.84 -16.84
CA VAL A 11 -1.72 6.10 -18.01
C VAL A 11 -2.48 4.79 -18.18
N SER A 12 -2.15 3.98 -19.20
CA SER A 12 -2.73 2.64 -19.32
C SER A 12 -2.39 1.79 -18.08
N LEU A 13 -3.25 0.81 -17.77
CA LEU A 13 -3.04 -0.08 -16.63
C LEU A 13 -1.72 -0.87 -16.76
N ASP A 14 -1.24 -1.19 -17.97
CA ASP A 14 0.09 -1.78 -18.18
C ASP A 14 1.21 -0.93 -17.56
N LYS A 15 1.15 0.39 -17.76
CA LYS A 15 2.13 1.32 -17.21
C LYS A 15 1.97 1.49 -15.71
N ASP A 16 0.74 1.43 -15.20
CA ASP A 16 0.48 1.42 -13.75
C ASP A 16 1.05 0.15 -13.10
N ILE A 17 0.99 -1.01 -13.77
CA ILE A 17 1.58 -2.27 -13.32
C ILE A 17 3.11 -2.16 -13.23
N ASP A 18 3.78 -1.69 -14.29
CA ASP A 18 5.24 -1.52 -14.30
C ASP A 18 5.70 -0.50 -13.24
N ARG A 19 4.94 0.59 -13.08
CA ARG A 19 5.16 1.61 -12.07
C ARG A 19 5.01 1.03 -10.67
N ALA A 20 3.88 0.39 -10.37
CA ALA A 20 3.60 -0.19 -9.07
C ALA A 20 4.65 -1.23 -8.68
N SER A 21 5.08 -2.06 -9.64
CA SER A 21 6.15 -3.05 -9.42
C SER A 21 7.46 -2.38 -9.01
N SER A 22 7.83 -1.27 -9.65
CA SER A 22 9.04 -0.51 -9.36
C SER A 22 8.98 0.19 -8.01
N ILE A 23 7.84 0.82 -7.71
CA ILE A 23 7.57 1.48 -6.42
C ILE A 23 7.68 0.46 -5.31
N LEU A 24 6.93 -0.65 -5.39
CA LEU A 24 6.90 -1.67 -4.37
C LEU A 24 8.29 -2.27 -4.11
N LYS A 25 9.06 -2.57 -5.16
CA LYS A 25 10.46 -3.02 -5.03
C LYS A 25 11.30 -2.02 -4.22
N SER A 26 11.11 -0.72 -4.43
CA SER A 26 11.83 0.30 -3.68
C SER A 26 11.49 0.27 -2.18
N PHE A 27 10.26 -0.08 -1.79
CA PHE A 27 9.82 -0.18 -0.39
C PHE A 27 10.21 -1.51 0.25
N ILE A 28 10.47 -2.55 -0.55
CA ILE A 28 10.79 -3.90 -0.08
C ILE A 28 12.31 -4.12 0.02
N SER A 29 13.07 -3.54 -0.89
CA SER A 29 14.53 -3.68 -0.96
C SER A 29 15.14 -2.34 -1.39
N PRO A 30 15.12 -1.33 -0.51
CA PRO A 30 15.70 -0.03 -0.82
C PRO A 30 17.21 -0.18 -0.99
N THR A 31 17.68 0.18 -2.18
CA THR A 31 19.13 0.27 -2.46
C THR A 31 19.76 1.48 -1.74
N GLU A 32 18.96 2.50 -1.46
CA GLU A 32 19.39 3.75 -0.83
C GLU A 32 19.45 3.63 0.69
N ALA A 33 20.61 3.94 1.30
CA ALA A 33 20.83 3.87 2.74
C ALA A 33 19.79 4.66 3.56
N LYS A 34 19.37 5.83 3.06
CA LYS A 34 18.35 6.70 3.71
C LYS A 34 16.97 6.07 3.90
N TYR A 35 16.65 4.98 3.19
CA TYR A 35 15.35 4.31 3.27
C TYR A 35 15.43 2.90 3.89
N GLN A 36 16.60 2.46 4.34
CA GLN A 36 16.79 1.11 4.92
C GLN A 36 15.89 0.85 6.15
N ASN A 37 15.58 1.89 6.92
CA ASN A 37 14.68 1.80 8.08
C ASN A 37 13.20 2.03 7.73
N LYS A 38 12.86 2.22 6.45
CA LYS A 38 11.49 2.49 5.95
C LYS A 38 11.01 1.38 5.01
N VAL A 39 11.40 0.15 5.32
CA VAL A 39 11.05 -1.05 4.57
C VAL A 39 9.71 -1.58 5.07
N ILE A 40 8.87 -2.07 4.15
CA ILE A 40 7.64 -2.77 4.55
C ILE A 40 8.05 -4.13 5.14
N PRO A 41 7.69 -4.41 6.41
CA PRO A 41 7.97 -5.70 7.04
C PRO A 41 7.39 -6.88 6.25
N ALA A 42 8.12 -8.00 6.20
CA ALA A 42 7.72 -9.16 5.42
C ALA A 42 6.45 -9.83 5.97
N ASP A 43 6.28 -9.84 7.28
CA ASP A 43 5.10 -10.37 7.97
C ASP A 43 3.83 -9.58 7.60
N ILE A 44 3.94 -8.26 7.39
CA ILE A 44 2.84 -7.41 6.92
C ILE A 44 2.46 -7.79 5.49
N LEU A 45 3.43 -7.99 4.59
CA LEU A 45 3.16 -8.42 3.21
C LEU A 45 2.60 -9.85 3.16
N GLU A 46 3.08 -10.75 4.01
CA GLU A 46 2.61 -12.14 4.07
C GLU A 46 1.18 -12.24 4.59
N ARG A 47 0.71 -11.31 5.44
CA ARG A 47 -0.64 -11.35 6.03
C ARG A 47 -1.65 -10.46 5.33
N CYS A 48 -1.21 -9.56 4.46
CA CYS A 48 -2.11 -8.60 3.82
C CYS A 48 -3.16 -9.28 2.93
N LYS A 49 -4.32 -8.63 2.85
CA LYS A 49 -5.46 -9.00 2.01
C LYS A 49 -5.46 -8.25 0.68
N GLY A 50 -4.69 -7.19 0.56
CA GLY A 50 -4.52 -6.45 -0.68
C GLY A 50 -3.44 -5.38 -0.57
N ILE A 51 -3.02 -4.87 -1.72
CA ILE A 51 -2.03 -3.81 -1.83
C ILE A 51 -2.52 -2.80 -2.85
N ALA A 52 -2.57 -1.53 -2.47
CA ALA A 52 -2.81 -0.42 -3.39
C ALA A 52 -1.54 0.41 -3.53
N VAL A 53 -1.17 0.75 -4.76
CA VAL A 53 0.02 1.55 -5.06
C VAL A 53 -0.41 2.75 -5.88
N LEU A 54 -0.01 3.95 -5.45
CA LEU A 54 -0.39 5.22 -6.06
C LEU A 54 0.83 6.13 -6.18
N THR A 55 0.92 6.87 -7.28
CA THR A 55 1.79 8.06 -7.36
C THR A 55 0.89 9.28 -7.38
N VAL A 56 1.13 10.22 -6.47
CA VAL A 56 0.30 11.40 -6.24
C VAL A 56 1.17 12.64 -6.33
N ILE A 57 0.72 13.64 -7.08
CA ILE A 57 1.27 14.98 -7.01
C ILE A 57 0.41 15.80 -6.07
N LYS A 58 1.05 16.54 -5.17
CA LYS A 58 0.44 17.51 -4.28
C LYS A 58 1.15 18.84 -4.44
N GLY A 59 0.38 19.92 -4.41
CA GLY A 59 0.92 21.27 -4.46
C GLY A 59 -0.07 22.30 -3.95
N GLY A 60 0.43 23.37 -3.37
CA GLY A 60 -0.44 24.41 -2.83
C GLY A 60 0.27 25.56 -2.12
N PHE A 61 -0.49 26.63 -1.92
CA PHE A 61 -0.20 27.72 -1.01
C PHE A 61 -1.51 28.13 -0.33
N ILE A 62 -1.61 27.94 0.99
CA ILE A 62 -2.85 28.07 1.79
C ILE A 62 -3.90 27.01 1.41
N TRP A 63 -4.27 26.95 0.13
CA TRP A 63 -5.03 25.88 -0.50
C TRP A 63 -4.09 24.90 -1.19
N SER A 64 -4.34 23.60 -1.07
CA SER A 64 -3.66 22.56 -1.84
C SER A 64 -4.62 21.76 -2.70
N GLY A 65 -4.09 21.29 -3.83
CA GLY A 65 -4.69 20.24 -4.63
C GLY A 65 -3.79 19.02 -4.64
N ARG A 66 -4.39 17.85 -4.76
CA ARG A 66 -3.68 16.60 -5.02
C ARG A 66 -4.40 15.74 -6.02
N ALA A 67 -3.64 15.09 -6.88
CA ALA A 67 -4.15 14.18 -7.88
C ALA A 67 -3.13 13.07 -8.14
N GLY A 68 -3.61 11.87 -8.44
CA GLY A 68 -2.73 10.74 -8.65
C GLY A 68 -3.43 9.54 -9.24
N SER A 69 -2.62 8.56 -9.59
CA SER A 69 -3.10 7.32 -10.19
C SER A 69 -2.23 6.13 -9.84
N GLY A 70 -2.79 4.94 -10.01
CA GLY A 70 -2.11 3.69 -9.80
C GLY A 70 -3.10 2.53 -9.85
N LEU A 71 -2.88 1.51 -9.02
CA LEU A 71 -3.65 0.29 -9.04
C LEU A 71 -3.84 -0.31 -7.64
N VAL A 72 -4.76 -1.27 -7.56
CA VAL A 72 -4.97 -2.12 -6.39
C VAL A 72 -5.06 -3.59 -6.83
N VAL A 73 -4.50 -4.48 -6.02
CA VAL A 73 -4.62 -5.94 -6.14
C VAL A 73 -5.11 -6.51 -4.81
N ALA A 74 -5.88 -7.60 -4.87
CA ALA A 74 -6.37 -8.32 -3.70
C ALA A 74 -5.75 -9.71 -3.64
N ARG A 75 -5.65 -10.26 -2.44
CA ARG A 75 -5.30 -11.66 -2.22
C ARG A 75 -6.56 -12.49 -2.15
N LEU A 76 -6.66 -13.47 -3.04
CA LEU A 76 -7.81 -14.34 -3.17
C LEU A 76 -7.80 -15.44 -2.08
N PRO A 77 -8.95 -16.09 -1.79
CA PRO A 77 -9.02 -17.18 -0.79
C PRO A 77 -8.09 -18.35 -1.09
N ASN A 78 -7.75 -18.58 -2.37
CA ASN A 78 -6.80 -19.60 -2.80
C ASN A 78 -5.32 -19.20 -2.62
N GLY A 79 -5.05 -18.03 -2.03
CA GLY A 79 -3.72 -17.50 -1.78
C GLY A 79 -3.07 -16.75 -2.96
N LYS A 80 -3.65 -16.84 -4.17
CA LYS A 80 -3.17 -16.13 -5.37
C LYS A 80 -3.56 -14.65 -5.34
N TRP A 81 -2.84 -13.85 -6.11
CA TRP A 81 -3.21 -12.45 -6.37
C TRP A 81 -4.31 -12.35 -7.42
N SER A 82 -5.24 -11.41 -7.22
CA SER A 82 -6.31 -11.07 -8.16
C SER A 82 -5.76 -10.28 -9.35
N SER A 83 -6.54 -10.16 -10.42
CA SER A 83 -6.25 -9.18 -11.47
C SER A 83 -6.23 -7.74 -10.91
N PRO A 84 -5.31 -6.86 -11.37
CA PRO A 84 -5.21 -5.49 -10.87
C PRO A 84 -6.37 -4.62 -11.35
N SER A 85 -6.84 -3.72 -10.49
CA SER A 85 -7.80 -2.67 -10.87
C SER A 85 -7.13 -1.30 -10.85
N ALA A 86 -7.30 -0.53 -11.91
CA ALA A 86 -6.84 0.85 -11.98
C ALA A 86 -7.61 1.73 -11.00
N ILE A 87 -6.90 2.53 -10.21
CA ILE A 87 -7.46 3.51 -9.27
C ILE A 87 -6.84 4.90 -9.49
N GLY A 88 -7.60 5.92 -9.14
CA GLY A 88 -7.18 7.31 -9.16
C GLY A 88 -7.49 7.96 -7.83
N THR A 89 -6.77 9.02 -7.50
CA THR A 89 -7.08 9.87 -6.35
C THR A 89 -7.13 11.33 -6.75
N ALA A 90 -8.03 12.06 -6.13
CA ALA A 90 -8.14 13.51 -6.24
C ALA A 90 -8.56 14.08 -4.89
N GLY A 91 -8.01 15.22 -4.52
CA GLY A 91 -8.31 15.84 -3.24
C GLY A 91 -7.91 17.30 -3.18
N VAL A 92 -8.41 17.95 -2.14
CA VAL A 92 -8.09 19.32 -1.80
C VAL A 92 -7.73 19.40 -0.33
N GLY A 93 -6.94 20.41 0.03
CA GLY A 93 -6.56 20.66 1.41
C GLY A 93 -6.50 22.15 1.70
N PHE A 94 -6.52 22.45 2.99
CA PHE A 94 -6.39 23.81 3.51
C PHE A 94 -5.46 23.79 4.72
N GLY A 95 -4.54 24.76 4.78
CA GLY A 95 -3.64 24.93 5.91
C GLY A 95 -2.44 25.81 5.59
N GLY A 96 -1.62 26.09 6.61
CA GLY A 96 -0.36 26.84 6.47
C GLY A 96 0.70 26.00 5.77
N GLN A 97 0.54 25.82 4.46
CA GLN A 97 1.36 24.95 3.62
C GLN A 97 1.87 25.70 2.39
N ILE A 98 3.07 25.35 1.95
CA ILE A 98 3.67 25.86 0.71
C ILE A 98 4.55 24.79 0.06
N GLY A 99 4.39 24.67 -1.26
CA GLY A 99 5.30 23.92 -2.10
C GLY A 99 4.60 22.86 -2.94
N ALA A 100 5.39 21.92 -3.42
CA ALA A 100 4.92 20.80 -4.21
C ALA A 100 5.78 19.56 -3.97
N ASP A 101 5.13 18.41 -3.88
CA ASP A 101 5.78 17.12 -3.81
C ASP A 101 5.08 16.07 -4.69
N LEU A 102 5.89 15.12 -5.14
CA LEU A 102 5.46 13.90 -5.78
C LEU A 102 5.68 12.77 -4.79
N THR A 103 4.62 12.04 -4.46
CA THR A 103 4.64 10.99 -3.44
C THR A 103 4.21 9.68 -4.03
N ASP A 104 5.07 8.67 -3.86
CA ASP A 104 4.69 7.28 -4.06
C ASP A 104 4.14 6.72 -2.75
N PHE A 105 2.94 6.15 -2.82
CA PHE A 105 2.24 5.50 -1.72
C PHE A 105 2.12 3.99 -1.97
N VAL A 106 2.40 3.20 -0.94
CA VAL A 106 2.06 1.78 -0.85
C VAL A 106 1.13 1.59 0.35
N MET A 107 -0.12 1.26 0.07
CA MET A 107 -1.14 1.00 1.07
C MET A 107 -1.33 -0.51 1.22
N ILE A 108 -1.12 -1.03 2.41
CA ILE A 108 -1.35 -2.42 2.76
C ILE A 108 -2.75 -2.54 3.35
N LEU A 109 -3.59 -3.35 2.72
CA LEU A 109 -4.98 -3.61 3.13
C LEU A 109 -4.99 -4.89 3.97
N ASN A 110 -5.28 -4.78 5.27
CA ASN A 110 -5.18 -5.91 6.20
C ASN A 110 -6.48 -6.70 6.37
N THR A 111 -7.59 -6.16 5.88
CA THR A 111 -8.92 -6.75 6.07
C THR A 111 -9.67 -6.85 4.74
N ASP A 112 -10.55 -7.85 4.62
CA ASP A 112 -11.44 -7.99 3.47
C ASP A 112 -12.35 -6.76 3.31
N SER A 113 -12.75 -6.14 4.42
CA SER A 113 -13.49 -4.87 4.43
C SER A 113 -12.71 -3.72 3.79
N ALA A 114 -11.40 -3.63 4.05
CA ALA A 114 -10.54 -2.64 3.41
C ALA A 114 -10.44 -2.90 1.89
N VAL A 115 -10.20 -4.14 1.46
CA VAL A 115 -10.20 -4.51 0.03
C VAL A 115 -11.54 -4.15 -0.61
N LYS A 116 -12.66 -4.51 0.03
CA LYS A 116 -14.01 -4.24 -0.46
C LYS A 116 -14.29 -2.74 -0.61
N ALA A 117 -13.68 -1.89 0.21
CA ALA A 117 -13.79 -0.44 0.07
C ALA A 117 -13.21 0.04 -1.27
N PHE A 118 -12.07 -0.51 -1.69
CA PHE A 118 -11.48 -0.25 -3.01
C PHE A 118 -12.29 -0.93 -4.15
N SER A 119 -12.87 -2.11 -3.90
CA SER A 119 -13.67 -2.86 -4.88
C SER A 119 -15.00 -2.22 -5.26
N ARG A 120 -15.63 -1.46 -4.35
CA ARG A 120 -16.97 -0.89 -4.59
C ARG A 120 -17.00 0.23 -5.64
N GLY A 121 -15.83 0.70 -6.09
CA GLY A 121 -15.71 1.75 -7.11
C GLY A 121 -16.34 3.08 -6.68
N GLY A 122 -16.47 3.30 -5.37
CA GLY A 122 -17.01 4.51 -4.75
C GLY A 122 -15.92 5.47 -4.25
N ASN A 123 -16.33 6.66 -3.81
CA ASN A 123 -15.46 7.69 -3.27
C ASN A 123 -14.89 7.27 -1.90
N LEU A 124 -13.75 6.58 -1.89
CA LEU A 124 -13.07 6.26 -0.64
C LEU A 124 -12.36 7.51 -0.12
N THR A 125 -12.79 8.07 1.01
CA THR A 125 -12.20 9.29 1.53
C THR A 125 -10.94 9.00 2.37
N LEU A 126 -9.82 9.65 2.04
CA LEU A 126 -8.58 9.61 2.80
C LEU A 126 -8.31 11.00 3.41
N GLY A 127 -8.32 11.06 4.74
CA GLY A 127 -8.10 12.22 5.61
C GLY A 127 -8.10 11.76 7.07
N ALA A 128 -7.89 12.68 8.04
CA ALA A 128 -7.46 12.52 9.46
C ALA A 128 -7.99 11.34 10.32
N ASN A 129 -8.96 10.57 9.85
CA ASN A 129 -9.36 9.26 10.34
C ASN A 129 -9.88 8.48 9.13
N ILE A 130 -9.18 7.42 8.70
CA ILE A 130 -9.62 6.53 7.60
C ILE A 130 -11.03 5.98 7.90
N ALA A 131 -12.06 6.72 7.50
CA ALA A 131 -13.47 6.36 7.63
C ALA A 131 -13.93 5.83 6.28
N ILE A 132 -13.98 4.49 6.17
CA ILE A 132 -14.56 3.78 5.02
C ILE A 132 -16.04 4.19 4.92
N SER A 133 -16.35 5.24 4.16
CA SER A 133 -17.70 5.80 4.01
C SER A 133 -18.57 4.97 3.04
N ALA A 134 -18.47 3.65 3.14
CA ALA A 134 -19.30 2.69 2.42
C ALA A 134 -20.17 1.85 3.39
N GLY A 135 -20.89 2.52 4.30
CA GLY A 135 -22.02 1.99 5.12
C GLY A 135 -21.67 1.13 6.35
N PRO A 136 -22.46 1.18 7.45
CA PRO A 136 -22.05 0.83 8.82
C PRO A 136 -22.12 -0.67 9.14
N LEU A 137 -21.11 -1.21 9.84
CA LEU A 137 -21.13 -2.49 10.60
C LEU A 137 -20.07 -2.37 11.72
N GLY A 138 -20.35 -2.41 13.03
CA GLY A 138 -21.58 -2.80 13.69
C GLY A 138 -21.76 -2.13 15.06
N ARG A 139 -23.02 -1.78 15.31
CA ARG A 139 -23.63 -1.68 16.63
C ARG A 139 -23.89 -3.12 17.06
N SER A 140 -22.92 -3.74 17.75
CA SER A 140 -23.04 -4.96 18.59
C SER A 140 -21.64 -5.45 18.98
N ALA A 141 -21.04 -4.81 19.98
CA ALA A 141 -20.02 -5.42 20.82
C ALA A 141 -19.99 -4.70 22.18
N GLU A 142 -21.16 -4.51 22.79
CA GLU A 142 -21.24 -4.63 24.25
C GLU A 142 -21.07 -6.11 24.57
N ALA A 143 -19.83 -6.60 24.61
CA ALA A 143 -19.44 -7.82 25.30
C ALA A 143 -17.90 -7.85 25.33
N GLY A 144 -17.35 -7.94 26.54
CA GLY A 144 -15.95 -7.67 26.84
C GLY A 144 -14.96 -8.41 25.95
N GLY A 145 -14.01 -7.65 25.42
CA GLY A 145 -12.84 -8.16 24.73
C GLY A 145 -12.17 -7.00 24.00
N ALA A 146 -11.06 -6.51 24.54
CA ALA A 146 -10.21 -5.56 23.84
C ALA A 146 -9.69 -6.23 22.56
N VAL A 147 -10.40 -6.04 21.44
CA VAL A 147 -9.85 -6.34 20.12
C VAL A 147 -8.66 -5.41 19.97
N LEU A 148 -7.46 -5.98 19.95
CA LEU A 148 -6.25 -5.28 19.49
C LEU A 148 -6.54 -4.84 18.05
N ASN A 149 -7.09 -3.63 17.90
CA ASN A 149 -7.51 -3.07 16.62
C ASN A 149 -6.26 -2.75 15.79
N THR A 150 -5.73 -3.76 15.10
CA THR A 150 -4.76 -3.55 14.03
C THR A 150 -5.43 -2.67 12.96
N ALA A 151 -4.76 -1.58 12.57
CA ALA A 151 -5.30 -0.66 11.59
C ALA A 151 -5.72 -1.40 10.30
N PRO A 152 -6.92 -1.13 9.75
CA PRO A 152 -7.42 -1.82 8.56
C PRO A 152 -6.57 -1.56 7.31
N VAL A 153 -5.83 -0.43 7.30
CA VAL A 153 -4.91 -0.03 6.25
C VAL A 153 -3.63 0.56 6.86
N PHE A 154 -2.46 0.10 6.42
CA PHE A 154 -1.18 0.79 6.65
C PHE A 154 -0.76 1.53 5.39
N SER A 155 -0.22 2.75 5.50
CA SER A 155 0.25 3.53 4.36
C SER A 155 1.73 3.84 4.52
N TYR A 156 2.53 3.46 3.54
CA TYR A 156 3.95 3.77 3.43
C TYR A 156 4.15 4.76 2.29
N SER A 157 4.97 5.79 2.49
CA SER A 157 5.17 6.81 1.47
C SER A 157 6.63 7.22 1.30
N LYS A 158 6.96 7.62 0.08
CA LYS A 158 8.22 8.25 -0.30
C LYS A 158 7.90 9.47 -1.14
N SER A 159 8.11 10.65 -0.55
CA SER A 159 7.97 11.93 -1.25
C SER A 159 9.30 12.40 -1.83
N LYS A 160 9.22 13.04 -2.99
CA LYS A 160 10.27 13.87 -3.59
C LYS A 160 9.68 15.24 -3.92
N GLY A 161 10.27 16.28 -3.36
CA GLY A 161 9.79 17.65 -3.52
C GLY A 161 10.12 18.51 -2.32
N LEU A 162 9.69 19.76 -2.37
CA LEU A 162 9.80 20.69 -1.26
C LEU A 162 8.39 21.06 -0.86
N PHE A 163 7.95 20.52 0.27
CA PHE A 163 6.65 20.80 0.84
C PHE A 163 6.85 21.08 2.33
N ALA A 164 6.46 22.27 2.79
CA ALA A 164 6.57 22.68 4.17
C ALA A 164 5.22 23.15 4.69
N GLY A 165 4.84 22.70 5.88
CA GLY A 165 3.64 23.17 6.57
C GLY A 165 2.77 22.06 7.15
N VAL A 166 1.64 22.48 7.72
CA VAL A 166 0.61 21.62 8.28
C VAL A 166 -0.70 21.90 7.53
N SER A 167 -1.35 20.84 7.06
CA SER A 167 -2.56 20.92 6.24
C SER A 167 -3.56 19.87 6.63
N LEU A 168 -4.85 20.25 6.69
CA LEU A 168 -5.95 19.29 6.69
C LEU A 168 -6.31 18.97 5.24
N GLU A 169 -6.40 17.68 4.92
CA GLU A 169 -6.65 17.23 3.56
C GLU A 169 -7.81 16.24 3.48
N GLY A 170 -8.61 16.38 2.43
CA GLY A 170 -9.61 15.40 2.03
C GLY A 170 -9.36 14.97 0.59
N SER A 171 -9.41 13.67 0.33
CA SER A 171 -9.39 13.13 -1.03
C SER A 171 -10.31 11.97 -1.16
N VAL A 172 -10.71 11.71 -2.38
CA VAL A 172 -11.33 10.45 -2.79
C VAL A 172 -10.33 9.58 -3.52
N ILE A 173 -10.43 8.27 -3.33
CA ILE A 173 -9.87 7.25 -4.22
C ILE A 173 -11.06 6.67 -4.99
N ILE A 174 -10.92 6.59 -6.32
CA ILE A 174 -11.96 6.14 -7.24
C ILE A 174 -11.41 5.07 -8.18
N GLU A 175 -12.29 4.18 -8.63
CA GLU A 175 -11.98 3.26 -9.71
C GLU A 175 -11.88 4.01 -11.05
N ARG A 176 -10.83 3.71 -11.82
CA ARG A 176 -10.66 4.20 -13.19
C ARG A 176 -11.30 3.25 -14.20
N LYS A 177 -12.64 3.19 -14.21
CA LYS A 177 -13.45 2.26 -15.04
C LYS A 177 -13.05 2.24 -16.52
N GLY A 178 -12.85 3.41 -17.13
CA GLY A 178 -12.42 3.50 -18.52
C GLY A 178 -11.00 2.96 -18.78
N THR A 179 -10.12 3.01 -17.78
CA THR A 179 -8.79 2.39 -17.87
C THR A 179 -8.89 0.86 -17.75
N ASN A 180 -9.72 0.37 -16.84
CA ASN A 180 -10.02 -1.07 -16.74
C ASN A 180 -10.63 -1.59 -18.05
N GLU A 181 -11.68 -0.96 -18.57
CA GLU A 181 -12.34 -1.38 -19.81
C GLU A 181 -11.37 -1.47 -20.99
N ARG A 182 -10.50 -0.46 -21.17
CA ARG A 182 -9.51 -0.45 -22.24
C ARG A 182 -8.45 -1.56 -22.10
N PHE A 183 -8.04 -1.88 -20.88
CA PHE A 183 -7.03 -2.92 -20.64
C PHE A 183 -7.61 -4.32 -20.82
N TYR A 184 -8.81 -4.57 -20.31
CA TYR A 184 -9.45 -5.89 -20.34
C TYR A 184 -10.26 -6.14 -21.62
N GLY A 185 -10.46 -5.12 -22.47
CA GLY A 185 -11.22 -5.21 -23.72
C GLY A 185 -12.74 -5.35 -23.54
N LYS A 186 -13.22 -5.26 -22.29
CA LYS A 186 -14.63 -5.35 -21.92
C LYS A 186 -14.88 -4.56 -20.63
N LYS A 187 -16.14 -4.17 -20.41
CA LYS A 187 -16.58 -3.56 -19.15
C LYS A 187 -16.34 -4.54 -18.01
N VAL A 188 -15.42 -4.19 -17.12
CA VAL A 188 -15.14 -4.92 -15.88
C VAL A 188 -14.94 -3.90 -14.76
N ARG A 189 -15.51 -4.20 -13.60
CA ARG A 189 -15.42 -3.36 -12.41
C ARG A 189 -14.34 -3.88 -11.46
N ALA A 190 -13.85 -2.99 -10.61
CA ALA A 190 -12.92 -3.31 -9.53
C ALA A 190 -13.43 -4.48 -8.66
N CYS A 191 -14.73 -4.60 -8.42
CA CYS A 191 -15.28 -5.71 -7.66
C CYS A 191 -15.06 -7.07 -8.33
N GLU A 192 -15.23 -7.17 -9.65
CA GLU A 192 -15.04 -8.41 -10.41
C GLU A 192 -13.54 -8.77 -10.51
N LEU A 193 -12.70 -7.74 -10.64
CA LEU A 193 -11.25 -7.90 -10.68
C LEU A 193 -10.68 -8.38 -9.35
N LEU A 194 -11.12 -7.76 -8.24
CA LEU A 194 -10.61 -8.04 -6.89
C LEU A 194 -11.27 -9.26 -6.22
N SER A 195 -12.44 -9.69 -6.67
CA SER A 195 -13.07 -10.95 -6.24
C SER A 195 -12.46 -12.19 -6.88
N GLY A 196 -11.73 -12.02 -8.00
CA GLY A 196 -11.19 -13.12 -8.79
C GLY A 196 -12.17 -13.68 -9.82
N GLU A 197 -13.28 -13.01 -10.11
CA GLU A 197 -14.16 -13.38 -11.24
C GLU A 197 -13.46 -13.25 -12.60
N ILE A 198 -12.47 -12.36 -12.67
CA ILE A 198 -11.56 -12.23 -13.81
C ILE A 198 -10.22 -12.84 -13.43
N GLU A 199 -9.79 -13.83 -14.22
CA GLU A 199 -8.49 -14.50 -14.06
C GLU A 199 -7.33 -13.50 -14.01
N PRO A 200 -6.29 -13.75 -13.19
CA PRO A 200 -5.10 -12.90 -13.11
C PRO A 200 -4.41 -12.75 -14.47
N THR A 201 -4.21 -11.51 -14.91
CA THR A 201 -3.49 -11.23 -16.16
C THR A 201 -1.99 -11.55 -16.04
N PRO A 202 -1.38 -12.27 -17.02
CA PRO A 202 0.06 -12.52 -17.04
C PRO A 202 0.91 -11.24 -17.06
N LYS A 203 0.34 -10.12 -17.54
CA LYS A 203 1.04 -8.83 -17.58
C LYS A 203 1.39 -8.30 -16.18
N ALA A 204 0.65 -8.73 -15.15
CA ALA A 204 0.88 -8.33 -13.76
C ALA A 204 1.87 -9.24 -13.02
N GLN A 205 2.46 -10.25 -13.68
CA GLN A 205 3.37 -11.20 -13.02
C GLN A 205 4.53 -10.50 -12.30
N LYS A 206 5.14 -9.49 -12.92
CA LYS A 206 6.24 -8.72 -12.31
C LYS A 206 5.86 -8.04 -10.98
N LEU A 207 4.58 -7.70 -10.80
CA LEU A 207 4.05 -7.13 -9.57
C LEU A 207 3.85 -8.23 -8.52
N TYR A 208 3.32 -9.38 -8.92
CA TYR A 208 3.14 -10.52 -8.01
C TYR A 208 4.49 -11.03 -7.50
N ASP A 209 5.46 -11.19 -8.39
CA ASP A 209 6.82 -11.62 -8.05
C ASP A 209 7.48 -10.64 -7.07
N SER A 210 7.22 -9.32 -7.19
CA SER A 210 7.81 -8.35 -6.27
C SER A 210 7.21 -8.39 -4.87
N ILE A 211 5.94 -8.80 -4.74
CA ILE A 211 5.31 -9.04 -3.45
C ILE A 211 5.87 -10.32 -2.83
N ASP A 212 5.94 -11.41 -3.61
CA ASP A 212 6.30 -12.74 -3.11
C ASP A 212 7.81 -12.88 -2.82
N PHE A 213 8.68 -12.21 -3.59
CA PHE A 213 10.14 -12.22 -3.38
C PHE A 213 10.56 -11.84 -1.95
N ARG A 214 9.84 -10.90 -1.31
CA ARG A 214 10.15 -10.52 0.07
C ARG A 214 9.82 -11.60 1.08
N ASN A 215 8.73 -12.33 0.83
CA ASN A 215 8.27 -13.42 1.69
C ASN A 215 9.30 -14.55 1.67
N GLU A 216 9.79 -14.94 0.50
CA GLU A 216 10.81 -15.98 0.33
C GLU A 216 12.15 -15.58 0.98
N LYS A 217 12.63 -14.35 0.75
CA LYS A 217 13.86 -13.86 1.37
C LYS A 217 13.76 -13.85 2.90
N SER A 218 12.59 -13.51 3.46
CA SER A 218 12.38 -13.51 4.91
C SER A 218 12.41 -14.92 5.51
N LYS A 219 11.80 -15.90 4.85
CA LYS A 219 11.80 -17.31 5.28
C LYS A 219 13.21 -17.87 5.33
N ASN A 220 13.99 -17.66 4.26
CA ASN A 220 15.38 -18.09 4.18
C ASN A 220 16.30 -17.47 5.25
N ILE A 221 16.02 -16.23 5.69
CA ILE A 221 16.78 -15.60 6.77
C ILE A 221 16.42 -16.24 8.11
N ASN A 222 15.14 -16.41 8.41
CA ASN A 222 14.69 -17.02 9.66
C ASN A 222 15.21 -18.46 9.81
N GLU A 223 15.14 -19.27 8.75
CA GLU A 223 15.67 -20.65 8.75
C GLU A 223 17.19 -20.67 9.01
N LYS A 224 17.97 -19.73 8.45
CA LYS A 224 19.40 -19.63 8.74
C LYS A 224 19.68 -19.26 10.20
N HIS A 225 18.88 -18.36 10.78
CA HIS A 225 19.01 -17.98 12.18
C HIS A 225 18.65 -19.12 13.13
N GLU A 226 17.53 -19.83 12.88
CA GLU A 226 17.12 -20.99 13.67
C GLU A 226 18.14 -22.13 13.59
N ASN A 227 18.67 -22.41 12.40
CA ASN A 227 19.72 -23.42 12.23
C ASN A 227 21.02 -23.02 12.97
N ALA A 228 21.43 -21.74 12.92
CA ALA A 228 22.60 -21.25 13.65
C ALA A 228 22.42 -21.27 15.19
N LEU A 229 21.19 -21.08 15.68
CA LEU A 229 20.83 -21.20 17.09
C LEU A 229 20.79 -22.67 17.55
N SER A 230 20.35 -23.59 16.68
CA SER A 230 20.38 -25.03 16.96
C SER A 230 21.81 -25.61 16.99
N ASP A 231 22.70 -25.07 16.15
CA ASP A 231 24.11 -25.51 16.04
C ASP A 231 24.99 -24.91 17.15
N SER A 232 24.54 -23.83 17.80
CA SER A 232 25.22 -23.18 18.93
C SER A 232 24.77 -23.67 20.31
N GLY A 233 24.09 -24.82 20.37
CA GLY A 233 23.68 -25.54 21.58
C GLY A 233 24.83 -26.08 22.45
N SER A 234 25.85 -25.27 22.75
CA SER A 234 26.66 -25.37 23.97
C SER A 234 27.39 -24.03 24.18
N LYS A 235 26.71 -23.06 24.80
CA LYS A 235 27.27 -22.03 25.71
C LYS A 235 26.19 -20.99 25.99
N SER A 236 25.81 -20.89 27.27
CA SER A 236 24.97 -19.81 27.79
C SER A 236 25.63 -18.45 27.54
N VAL A 237 24.95 -17.58 26.80
CA VAL A 237 25.31 -16.16 26.61
C VAL A 237 24.10 -15.31 27.05
N PRO A 238 24.30 -14.16 27.72
CA PRO A 238 23.25 -13.50 28.48
C PRO A 238 22.19 -12.83 27.60
N LEU A 239 21.00 -12.69 28.16
CA LEU A 239 19.87 -11.94 27.60
C LEU A 239 20.27 -10.47 27.36
N VAL A 240 20.54 -10.11 26.11
CA VAL A 240 20.54 -8.72 25.67
C VAL A 240 19.09 -8.33 25.39
N ASN A 241 18.51 -7.54 26.29
CA ASN A 241 17.26 -6.84 26.06
C ASN A 241 17.51 -5.76 25.00
N GLU A 242 17.16 -6.04 23.75
CA GLU A 242 17.00 -5.02 22.71
C GLU A 242 15.51 -4.77 22.50
N ALA A 243 14.92 -4.10 23.50
CA ALA A 243 13.80 -3.21 23.25
C ALA A 243 14.37 -1.92 22.62
N GLU A 244 13.57 -1.32 21.74
CA GLU A 244 13.79 -0.03 21.06
C GLU A 244 14.50 -0.07 19.69
N ASN A 245 13.69 -0.20 18.63
CA ASN A 245 13.77 0.75 17.52
C ASN A 245 12.41 0.85 16.82
N ILE A 246 11.44 1.48 17.50
CA ILE A 246 10.18 1.90 16.88
C ILE A 246 10.49 3.16 16.08
N GLY A 247 11.16 2.98 14.94
CA GLY A 247 11.46 4.06 14.02
C GLY A 247 10.14 4.70 13.57
N ASN A 248 9.95 5.97 13.90
CA ASN A 248 8.74 6.76 13.60
C ASN A 248 8.20 6.47 12.19
N ILE A 249 7.16 5.65 12.13
CA ILE A 249 6.31 5.42 10.97
C ILE A 249 5.40 6.65 10.88
N LEU A 250 5.50 7.41 9.79
CA LEU A 250 4.50 8.42 9.50
C LEU A 250 3.23 7.70 9.07
N ILE A 251 2.41 7.34 10.06
CA ILE A 251 1.01 6.96 9.83
C ILE A 251 0.32 8.25 9.41
N ILE A 252 0.08 8.43 8.10
CA ILE A 252 -0.90 9.42 7.67
C ILE A 252 -2.26 8.81 8.00
N ILE A 253 -2.74 9.14 9.20
CA ILE A 253 -4.13 8.92 9.62
C ILE A 253 -5.01 9.93 8.86
#